data_AF-A0AAU1ULL3-F1
#
_entry.id   AF-A0AAU1ULL3-F1
#
_cell.length_a   1.000
_cell.length_b   1.000
_cell.length_c   1.000
_cell.angle_alpha   90.00
_cell.angle_beta   90.00
_cell.angle_gamma   90.00
#
_symmetry.space_group_name_H-M   'P 1'
#
loop_
_entity.id
_entity.type
_entity.pdbx_description
1 polymer ?
#
loop_
_entity_poly.entity_id
_entity_poly.type
_entity_poly.pdbx_seq_one_letter_code
_entity_poly.pdbx_strand_id
1 'polypeptide(L)'
;MDAVDLQQCAGRVTGRFHYEGARCFPMPMARPIMRFVVSSIVVQYTDLLRTSDYDLWSRLRELLKGQGLDPDGTIVVDLLQEGPDHEDGQVISEDGRVYRFTLFYDQAAEHVALSAYLHDWTDITDSWRTGSLAIRTADAFAWMSRSTEWS
;
A
#
# COMPACT_ATOMS: atom_id res chain seq x y z
N MET A 1 -35.04 38.79 4.57
CA MET A 1 -35.78 38.15 5.66
C MET A 1 -36.25 36.81 5.14
N ASP A 2 -35.52 35.75 5.54
CA ASP A 2 -36.00 34.49 6.15
C ASP A 2 -37.39 33.97 5.70
N ALA A 3 -37.67 32.66 5.53
CA ALA A 3 -37.02 31.39 5.82
C ALA A 3 -37.87 30.31 5.08
N VAL A 4 -37.27 29.38 4.32
CA VAL A 4 -36.97 27.98 4.69
C VAL A 4 -38.20 27.04 4.75
N ASP A 5 -38.22 26.14 3.75
CA ASP A 5 -38.54 24.70 3.76
C ASP A 5 -39.91 24.10 3.39
N LEU A 6 -39.78 22.97 2.69
CA LEU A 6 -40.70 21.86 2.42
C LEU A 6 -41.72 22.00 1.29
N GLN A 7 -41.22 22.03 0.06
CA GLN A 7 -41.94 21.42 -1.06
C GLN A 7 -41.00 21.14 -2.23
N GLN A 8 -40.75 19.84 -2.52
CA GLN A 8 -40.99 19.24 -3.85
C GLN A 8 -40.36 17.84 -3.94
N CYS A 9 -41.03 16.85 -3.35
CA CYS A 9 -41.17 15.56 -4.00
C CYS A 9 -42.36 15.69 -4.96
N ALA A 10 -42.12 16.09 -6.21
CA ALA A 10 -43.16 16.23 -7.22
C ALA A 10 -42.71 15.65 -8.56
N GLY A 11 -42.56 14.33 -8.60
CA GLY A 11 -42.56 13.54 -9.84
C GLY A 11 -43.94 12.94 -10.04
N ARG A 12 -44.77 13.59 -10.86
CA ARG A 12 -46.16 13.24 -11.18
C ARG A 12 -46.18 12.17 -12.27
N VAL A 13 -46.52 10.91 -11.94
CA VAL A 13 -47.14 9.99 -12.91
C VAL A 13 -48.27 9.23 -12.23
N THR A 14 -49.44 9.42 -12.80
CA THR A 14 -50.75 8.84 -12.49
C THR A 14 -50.79 7.34 -12.72
N GLY A 15 -51.18 6.56 -11.70
CA GLY A 15 -51.45 5.13 -11.87
C GLY A 15 -51.85 4.43 -10.57
N ARG A 16 -53.16 4.27 -10.37
CA ARG A 16 -53.91 3.37 -9.48
C ARG A 16 -53.12 2.68 -8.34
N PHE A 17 -53.44 3.07 -7.10
CA PHE A 17 -53.01 2.41 -5.86
C PHE A 17 -53.50 0.95 -5.79
N HIS A 18 -52.59 0.03 -5.50
CA HIS A 18 -52.86 -1.17 -4.73
C HIS A 18 -52.02 -1.07 -3.46
N TYR A 19 -52.67 -0.86 -2.33
CA TYR A 19 -52.02 -0.93 -1.02
C TYR A 19 -52.11 -2.38 -0.53
N GLU A 20 -50.99 -3.09 -0.59
CA GLU A 20 -50.79 -4.30 0.20
C GLU A 20 -49.46 -4.19 0.93
N GLY A 21 -49.55 -4.13 2.25
CA GLY A 21 -48.62 -4.80 3.15
C GLY A 21 -47.15 -4.38 3.13
N ALA A 22 -46.79 -3.71 4.22
CA ALA A 22 -45.52 -3.90 4.95
C ALA A 22 -44.31 -3.02 4.58
N ARG A 23 -44.14 -2.01 5.46
CA ARG A 23 -42.88 -1.62 6.13
C ARG A 23 -41.70 -1.29 5.22
N CYS A 24 -41.43 0.01 5.07
CA CYS A 24 -40.08 0.52 4.83
C CYS A 24 -39.17 0.05 5.97
N PHE A 25 -38.39 -1.00 5.74
CA PHE A 25 -37.20 -1.23 6.53
C PHE A 25 -36.09 -0.33 5.97
N PRO A 26 -35.36 0.43 6.81
CA PRO A 26 -34.09 1.00 6.35
C PRO A 26 -33.20 -0.18 5.97
N MET A 27 -32.81 -0.26 4.70
CA MET A 27 -31.78 -1.22 4.33
C MET A 27 -30.54 -0.88 5.16
N PRO A 28 -29.96 -1.84 5.91
CA PRO A 28 -28.65 -1.60 6.48
C PRO A 28 -27.73 -1.31 5.29
N MET A 29 -27.13 -0.12 5.30
CA MET A 29 -26.02 0.22 4.41
C MET A 29 -25.08 -0.97 4.46
N ALA A 30 -25.02 -1.73 3.37
CA ALA A 30 -24.02 -2.76 3.22
C ALA A 30 -22.70 -2.07 3.48
N ARG A 31 -22.05 -2.39 4.61
CA ARG A 31 -20.65 -2.03 4.81
C ARG A 31 -19.96 -2.54 3.55
N PRO A 32 -19.29 -1.70 2.75
CA PRO A 32 -18.51 -2.24 1.67
C PRO A 32 -17.56 -3.23 2.33
N ILE A 33 -17.70 -4.51 1.97
CA ILE A 33 -16.65 -5.48 2.23
C ILE A 33 -15.52 -4.92 1.39
N MET A 34 -14.67 -4.11 2.02
CA MET A 34 -13.43 -3.65 1.43
C MET A 34 -12.64 -4.92 1.24
N ARG A 35 -12.82 -5.53 0.06
CA ARG A 35 -12.04 -6.65 -0.41
C ARG A 35 -10.68 -6.02 -0.67
N PHE A 36 -9.84 -5.99 0.36
CA PHE A 36 -8.45 -5.61 0.26
C PHE A 36 -7.82 -6.54 -0.76
N VAL A 37 -7.70 -6.06 -2.00
CA VAL A 37 -6.87 -6.70 -3.00
C VAL A 37 -5.47 -6.32 -2.57
N VAL A 38 -4.84 -7.16 -1.74
CA VAL A 38 -3.42 -7.01 -1.46
C VAL A 38 -2.73 -6.91 -2.81
N SER A 39 -2.04 -5.79 -3.04
CA SER A 39 -1.41 -5.55 -4.34
C SER A 39 -0.44 -6.69 -4.62
N SER A 40 -0.56 -7.34 -5.79
CA SER A 40 0.28 -8.47 -6.19
C SER A 40 1.77 -8.12 -6.14
N ILE A 41 2.10 -6.83 -6.29
CA ILE A 41 3.47 -6.35 -6.26
C ILE A 41 4.10 -6.39 -4.86
N VAL A 42 3.34 -6.11 -3.81
CA VAL A 42 3.84 -6.13 -2.43
C VAL A 42 4.24 -7.55 -2.04
N VAL A 43 3.36 -8.50 -2.34
CA VAL A 43 3.62 -9.93 -2.10
C VAL A 43 4.80 -10.39 -2.93
N GLN A 44 4.83 -10.07 -4.22
CA GLN A 44 5.90 -10.48 -5.13
C GLN A 44 7.27 -9.92 -4.72
N TYR A 45 7.36 -8.62 -4.45
CA TYR A 45 8.64 -8.00 -4.10
C TYR A 45 9.11 -8.41 -2.71
N THR A 46 8.19 -8.63 -1.77
CA THR A 46 8.57 -9.16 -0.46
C THR A 46 9.06 -10.61 -0.57
N ASP A 47 8.43 -11.42 -1.41
CA ASP A 47 8.90 -12.79 -1.66
C ASP A 47 10.28 -12.81 -2.33
N LEU A 48 10.51 -11.94 -3.32
CA LEU A 48 11.82 -11.76 -3.95
C LEU A 48 12.87 -11.28 -2.95
N LEU A 49 12.54 -10.31 -2.08
CA LEU A 49 13.46 -9.85 -1.04
C LEU A 49 13.92 -11.00 -0.16
N ARG A 50 13.02 -11.93 0.19
CA ARG A 50 13.32 -13.04 1.10
C ARG A 50 14.03 -14.20 0.44
N THR A 51 13.64 -14.55 -0.78
CA THR A 51 14.00 -15.85 -1.39
C THR A 51 14.91 -15.74 -2.60
N SER A 52 14.98 -14.57 -3.24
CA SER A 52 15.71 -14.44 -4.50
C SER A 52 17.22 -14.38 -4.28
N ASP A 53 17.94 -15.18 -5.07
CA ASP A 53 19.40 -15.16 -5.12
C ASP A 53 19.95 -14.12 -6.13
N TYR A 54 19.09 -13.39 -6.85
CA TYR A 54 19.56 -12.35 -7.76
C TYR A 54 20.31 -11.25 -7.01
N ASP A 55 21.41 -10.79 -7.61
CA ASP A 55 22.34 -9.81 -7.04
C ASP A 55 21.66 -8.59 -6.43
N LEU A 56 20.64 -8.04 -7.09
CA LEU A 56 19.87 -6.90 -6.58
C LEU A 56 19.24 -7.21 -5.22
N TRP A 57 18.50 -8.32 -5.10
CA TRP A 57 17.79 -8.68 -3.87
C TRP A 57 18.76 -9.10 -2.78
N SER A 58 19.80 -9.84 -3.14
CA SER A 58 20.92 -10.15 -2.23
C SER A 58 21.56 -8.89 -1.67
N ARG A 59 21.85 -7.91 -2.53
CA ARG A 59 22.45 -6.65 -2.13
C ARG A 59 21.50 -5.80 -1.30
N LEU A 60 20.22 -5.73 -1.66
CA LEU A 60 19.22 -5.00 -0.89
C LEU A 60 19.06 -5.58 0.52
N ARG A 61 19.09 -6.91 0.69
CA ARG A 61 19.10 -7.53 2.02
C ARG A 61 20.28 -7.06 2.87
N GLU A 62 21.47 -6.98 2.31
CA GLU A 62 22.66 -6.48 3.02
C GLU A 62 22.50 -5.01 3.43
N LEU A 63 22.00 -4.18 2.51
CA LEU A 63 21.79 -2.76 2.75
C LEU A 63 20.75 -2.50 3.84
N LEU A 64 19.63 -3.23 3.82
CA LEU A 64 18.59 -3.15 4.84
C LEU A 64 19.10 -3.61 6.22
N LYS A 65 19.88 -4.69 6.27
CA LYS A 65 20.57 -5.12 7.51
C LYS A 65 21.51 -4.03 8.02
N GLY A 66 22.21 -3.33 7.13
CA GLY A 66 23.04 -2.18 7.47
C GLY A 66 22.26 -1.01 8.09
N GLN A 67 20.97 -0.86 7.76
CA GLN A 67 20.05 0.11 8.37
C GLN A 67 19.40 -0.39 9.67
N GLY A 68 19.73 -1.61 10.11
CA GLY A 68 19.15 -2.23 11.30
C GLY A 68 17.80 -2.90 11.07
N LEU A 69 17.39 -3.10 9.82
CA LEU A 69 16.19 -3.86 9.48
C LEU A 69 16.51 -5.35 9.29
N ASP A 70 15.60 -6.21 9.72
CA ASP A 70 15.61 -7.63 9.36
C ASP A 70 14.86 -7.85 8.04
N PRO A 71 15.51 -8.30 6.95
CA PRO A 71 14.83 -8.53 5.68
C PRO A 71 13.72 -9.58 5.73
N ASP A 72 13.77 -10.53 6.66
CA ASP A 72 12.72 -11.55 6.79
C ASP A 72 11.43 -10.93 7.34
N GLY A 73 11.54 -10.02 8.31
CA GLY A 73 10.43 -9.22 8.85
C GLY A 73 10.04 -7.98 8.03
N THR A 74 10.82 -7.63 7.00
CA THR A 74 10.60 -6.42 6.20
C THR A 74 9.64 -6.68 5.04
N ILE A 75 8.72 -5.75 4.80
CA ILE A 75 7.79 -5.74 3.67
C ILE A 75 8.25 -4.71 2.63
N VAL A 76 8.35 -5.11 1.36
CA VAL A 76 8.62 -4.19 0.26
C VAL A 76 7.30 -3.64 -0.27
N VAL A 77 7.07 -2.33 -0.09
CA VAL A 77 5.87 -1.65 -0.59
C VAL A 77 6.01 -1.37 -2.08
N ASP A 78 7.16 -0.84 -2.48
CA ASP A 78 7.50 -0.57 -3.86
C ASP A 78 9.01 -0.56 -4.08
N LEU A 79 9.40 -0.80 -5.33
CA LEU A 79 10.74 -0.62 -5.85
C LEU A 79 10.60 -0.34 -7.35
N LEU A 80 10.72 0.94 -7.71
CA LEU A 80 10.37 1.45 -9.03
C LEU A 80 11.58 2.06 -9.72
N GLN A 81 11.86 1.61 -10.94
CA GLN A 81 12.92 2.20 -11.75
C GLN A 81 12.47 3.54 -12.33
N GLU A 82 13.00 4.64 -11.77
CA GLU A 82 12.76 6.02 -12.22
C GLU A 82 13.85 6.51 -13.19
N GLY A 83 15.00 5.83 -13.23
CA GLY A 83 16.12 6.19 -14.09
C GLY A 83 17.02 5.01 -14.48
N PRO A 84 18.04 5.27 -15.31
CA PRO A 84 18.98 4.23 -15.75
C PRO A 84 19.89 3.75 -14.60
N ASP A 85 20.09 4.57 -13.59
CA ASP A 85 21.06 4.38 -12.51
C ASP A 85 20.44 4.35 -11.12
N HIS A 86 19.11 4.41 -10.99
CA HIS A 86 18.46 4.34 -9.69
C HIS A 86 17.03 3.79 -9.71
N GLU A 87 16.64 3.30 -8.54
CA GLU A 87 15.28 2.88 -8.20
C GLU A 87 14.79 3.58 -6.94
N ASP A 88 13.55 4.05 -6.93
CA ASP A 88 12.90 4.57 -5.73
C ASP A 88 12.18 3.44 -5.00
N GLY A 89 12.49 3.29 -3.71
CA GLY A 89 12.01 2.20 -2.87
C GLY A 89 11.29 2.67 -1.62
N GLN A 90 10.35 1.86 -1.17
CA GLN A 90 9.70 2.03 0.13
C GLN A 90 9.49 0.69 0.82
N VAL A 91 9.84 0.61 2.10
CA VAL A 91 9.71 -0.60 2.93
C VAL A 91 9.00 -0.31 4.24
N ILE A 92 8.42 -1.37 4.82
CA ILE A 92 7.86 -1.36 6.18
C ILE A 92 8.66 -2.35 7.01
N SER A 93 9.19 -1.91 8.14
CA SER A 93 9.87 -2.79 9.11
C SER A 93 8.87 -3.61 9.93
N GLU A 94 9.36 -4.65 10.62
CA GLU A 94 8.53 -5.54 11.42
C GLU A 94 7.71 -4.83 12.51
N ASP A 95 8.26 -3.74 13.08
CA ASP A 95 7.59 -2.90 14.08
C ASP A 95 6.64 -1.84 13.45
N GLY A 96 6.48 -1.86 12.12
CA GLY A 96 5.54 -1.03 11.39
C GLY A 96 6.05 0.37 11.03
N ARG A 97 7.35 0.64 11.16
CA ARG A 97 7.95 1.90 10.69
C ARG A 97 8.07 1.87 9.17
N VAL A 98 7.85 3.02 8.53
CA VAL A 98 7.85 3.14 7.06
C VAL A 98 9.06 3.94 6.64
N TYR A 99 9.88 3.38 5.76
CA TYR A 99 11.08 4.03 5.24
C TYR A 99 11.01 4.18 3.74
N ARG A 100 11.46 5.33 3.25
CA ARG A 100 11.66 5.60 1.82
C ARG A 100 13.15 5.77 1.56
N PHE A 101 13.59 5.34 0.39
CA PHE A 101 14.97 5.46 -0.06
C PHE A 101 15.05 5.53 -1.58
N THR A 102 16.22 5.92 -2.07
CA THR A 102 16.62 5.73 -3.46
C THR A 102 17.82 4.80 -3.50
N LEU A 103 17.78 3.79 -4.35
CA LEU A 103 18.85 2.82 -4.55
C LEU A 103 19.61 3.21 -5.81
N PHE A 104 20.88 3.63 -5.67
CA PHE A 104 21.73 4.01 -6.79
C PHE A 104 22.68 2.89 -7.18
N TYR A 105 23.03 2.84 -8.47
CA TYR A 105 23.96 1.88 -9.05
C TYR A 105 25.18 2.58 -9.67
N ASP A 106 26.37 2.04 -9.43
CA ASP A 106 27.54 2.39 -10.22
C ASP A 106 27.49 1.67 -11.57
N GLN A 107 27.09 2.40 -12.61
CA GLN A 107 26.98 1.89 -13.98
C GLN A 107 28.33 1.50 -14.60
N ALA A 108 29.45 1.94 -14.01
CA ALA A 108 30.79 1.55 -14.45
C ALA A 108 31.29 0.25 -13.78
N ALA A 109 30.60 -0.26 -12.77
CA ALA A 109 31.00 -1.47 -12.07
C ALA A 109 30.80 -2.72 -12.93
N GLU A 110 31.69 -3.70 -12.75
CA GLU A 110 31.58 -5.02 -13.41
C GLU A 110 30.26 -5.73 -13.05
N HIS A 111 29.82 -5.59 -11.79
CA HIS A 111 28.56 -6.13 -11.28
C HIS A 111 27.68 -4.97 -10.79
N VAL A 112 26.96 -4.35 -11.73
CA VAL A 112 26.15 -3.14 -11.48
C VAL A 112 25.19 -3.30 -10.30
N ALA A 113 24.45 -4.42 -10.22
CA ALA A 113 23.50 -4.64 -9.12
C ALA A 113 24.17 -4.77 -7.74
N LEU A 114 25.36 -5.40 -7.66
CA LEU A 114 26.11 -5.52 -6.41
C LEU A 114 26.76 -4.21 -5.96
N SER A 115 26.97 -3.27 -6.90
CA SER A 115 27.46 -1.93 -6.57
C SER A 115 26.44 -1.06 -5.85
N ALA A 116 25.20 -1.52 -5.73
CA ALA A 116 24.10 -0.71 -5.24
C ALA A 116 24.34 -0.18 -3.82
N TYR A 117 23.87 1.05 -3.58
CA TYR A 117 23.91 1.71 -2.28
C TYR A 117 22.66 2.55 -2.03
N LEU A 118 22.28 2.68 -0.76
CA LEU A 118 21.14 3.47 -0.35
C LEU A 118 21.50 4.96 -0.28
N HIS A 119 20.60 5.79 -0.78
CA HIS A 119 20.59 7.23 -0.62
C HIS A 119 19.19 7.67 -0.14
N ASP A 120 19.10 8.90 0.38
CA ASP A 120 17.83 9.52 0.84
C ASP A 120 16.99 8.65 1.79
N TRP A 121 17.67 7.80 2.59
CA TRP A 121 17.02 6.98 3.60
C TRP A 121 16.27 7.84 4.62
N THR A 122 14.95 7.78 4.58
CA THR A 122 14.08 8.67 5.34
C THR A 122 12.97 7.88 6.01
N ASP A 123 12.83 8.05 7.33
CA ASP A 123 11.67 7.60 8.07
C ASP A 123 10.46 8.50 7.78
N ILE A 124 9.40 7.90 7.22
CA ILE A 124 8.16 8.58 6.85
C ILE A 124 6.96 7.97 7.59
N THR A 125 7.18 7.32 8.74
CA THR A 125 6.14 6.62 9.52
C THR A 125 4.95 7.52 9.84
N ASP A 126 5.17 8.81 10.06
CA ASP A 126 4.12 9.77 10.41
C ASP A 126 3.44 10.42 9.19
N SER A 127 4.01 10.27 7.99
CA SER A 127 3.59 11.02 6.80
C SER A 127 3.25 10.16 5.58
N TRP A 128 3.49 8.84 5.61
CA TRP A 128 3.23 7.95 4.47
C TRP A 128 1.78 8.02 3.95
N ARG A 129 0.81 8.34 4.82
CA ARG A 129 -0.62 8.41 4.48
C ARG A 129 -0.97 9.51 3.48
N THR A 130 -0.12 10.52 3.31
CA THR A 130 -0.33 11.62 2.37
C THR A 130 0.53 11.51 1.11
N GLY A 131 1.40 10.49 1.02
CA GLY A 131 2.28 10.25 -0.12
C GLY A 131 1.58 9.56 -1.30
N SER A 132 2.25 9.53 -2.45
CA SER A 132 1.79 8.84 -3.67
C SER A 132 1.59 7.33 -3.46
N LEU A 133 2.33 6.72 -2.54
CA LEU A 133 2.24 5.31 -2.19
C LEU A 133 1.26 5.00 -1.05
N ALA A 134 0.44 5.97 -0.59
CA ALA A 134 -0.42 5.80 0.58
C ALA A 134 -1.34 4.58 0.51
N ILE A 135 -2.02 4.36 -0.63
CA ILE A 135 -2.93 3.21 -0.82
C ILE A 135 -2.14 1.89 -0.75
N ARG A 136 -1.01 1.82 -1.46
CA ARG A 136 -0.18 0.60 -1.50
C ARG A 136 0.45 0.29 -0.13
N THR A 137 0.84 1.32 0.60
CA THR A 137 1.36 1.20 1.98
C THR A 137 0.28 0.68 2.91
N ALA A 138 -0.97 1.15 2.77
CA ALA A 138 -2.10 0.63 3.54
C ALA A 138 -2.39 -0.84 3.21
N ASP A 139 -2.34 -1.24 1.95
CA ASP A 139 -2.49 -2.65 1.54
C ASP A 139 -1.35 -3.52 2.10
N ALA A 140 -0.12 -3.02 2.14
CA ALA A 140 1.02 -3.70 2.73
C ALA A 140 0.84 -3.93 4.25
N PHE A 141 0.37 -2.92 4.99
CA PHE A 141 0.00 -3.08 6.41
C PHE A 141 -1.12 -4.11 6.60
N ALA A 142 -2.14 -4.11 5.74
CA ALA A 142 -3.23 -5.08 5.80
C ALA A 142 -2.77 -6.52 5.51
N TRP A 143 -1.74 -6.68 4.69
CA TRP A 143 -1.12 -7.98 4.44
C TRP A 143 -0.22 -8.44 5.60
N MET A 144 0.54 -7.52 6.17
CA MET A 144 1.43 -7.78 7.31
C MET A 144 0.64 -8.32 8.52
N SER A 145 -0.46 -7.66 8.90
CA SER A 145 -1.29 -8.07 10.05
C SER A 145 -1.89 -9.47 9.89
N ARG A 146 -2.21 -9.87 8.65
CA ARG A 146 -2.72 -11.21 8.33
C ARG A 146 -1.64 -12.29 8.39
N SER A 147 -0.38 -11.92 8.17
CA SER A 147 0.75 -12.85 8.19
C SER A 147 1.19 -13.15 9.63
N THR A 148 1.08 -12.16 10.53
CA THR A 148 1.43 -12.32 11.95
C THR A 148 0.41 -13.14 12.74
N GLU A 149 -0.86 -13.16 12.34
CA GLU A 149 -1.94 -13.89 13.04
C GLU A 149 -1.83 -15.43 12.88
N TRP A 150 -0.98 -15.92 11.96
CA TRP A 150 -0.90 -17.34 11.58
C TRP A 150 0.49 -17.97 11.84
N SER A 151 1.37 -17.26 12.55
CA SER A 151 2.71 -17.75 12.97
C SER A 151 2.75 -18.10 14.45
#